data_AF-A0A814A886-F1
#
_entry.id   AF-A0A814A886-F1
#
_cell.length_a   1.000
_cell.length_b   1.000
_cell.length_c   1.000
_cell.angle_alpha   90.00
_cell.angle_beta   90.00
_cell.angle_gamma   90.00
#
_symmetry.space_group_name_H-M   'P 1'
#
loop_
_entity.id
_entity.type
_entity.pdbx_description
1 polymer ?
#
loop_
_entity_poly.entity_id
_entity_poly.type
_entity_poly.pdbx_seq_one_letter_code
_entity_poly.pdbx_strand_id
1 'polypeptide(L)'
;MRQLVCVVFVCLCTILSVLSKENPLSDKIQQLTELSLKKAVIRLNAERFKHFVRTPPRNYSMIVMLTALSPQRQCPMCKQAHDEFQVVAESYRHSNAFSNKLFFGMVDFDEGAEVFQYLKLNSAPVFMHFPAKMKPKKGDQMDIGRTGLSAEQMAKWVKDRTEIQIPIYRAPDYSKFAFVALSLIMIAGLIYVKRDSLGILYNNFVWGIFVIGVVCYFISGQTWNLINGPPFVSNRKNEMEIFAGDSNMQYVAETYIVCR
;
A
#
# COMPACT_ATOMS: atom_id res chain seq x y z
N MET A 1 -4.32 13.61 68.59
CA MET A 1 -4.48 12.49 67.62
C MET A 1 -5.09 12.89 66.29
N ARG A 2 -6.16 13.71 66.23
CA ARG A 2 -6.82 14.13 64.97
C ARG A 2 -5.91 14.88 63.96
N GLN A 3 -5.02 15.77 64.43
CA GLN A 3 -4.15 16.53 63.52
C GLN A 3 -3.04 15.69 62.87
N LEU A 4 -2.51 14.67 63.58
CA LEU A 4 -1.50 13.78 63.02
C LEU A 4 -2.07 12.91 61.89
N VAL A 5 -3.32 12.45 62.02
CA VAL A 5 -4.00 11.66 60.99
C VAL A 5 -4.23 12.48 59.72
N CYS A 6 -4.63 13.76 59.84
CA CYS A 6 -4.79 14.63 58.68
C CYS A 6 -3.47 14.89 57.95
N VAL A 7 -2.36 15.12 58.67
CA VAL A 7 -1.05 15.34 58.04
C VAL A 7 -0.56 14.08 57.32
N VAL A 8 -0.74 12.89 57.92
CA VAL A 8 -0.39 11.63 57.27
C VAL A 8 -1.25 11.35 56.04
N PHE A 9 -2.56 11.64 56.10
CA PHE A 9 -3.46 11.43 54.96
C PHE A 9 -3.20 12.40 53.80
N VAL A 10 -2.90 13.67 54.10
CA VAL A 10 -2.50 14.67 53.09
C VAL A 10 -1.14 14.29 52.47
N CYS A 11 -0.19 13.83 53.29
CA CYS A 11 1.12 13.39 52.79
C CYS A 11 1.01 12.10 51.94
N LEU A 12 0.12 11.16 52.30
CA LEU A 12 -0.13 9.97 51.51
C LEU A 12 -0.82 10.29 50.17
N CYS A 13 -1.73 11.28 50.16
CA CYS A 13 -2.37 11.77 48.93
C CYS A 13 -1.41 12.55 48.02
N THR A 14 -0.47 13.32 48.57
CA THR A 14 0.56 13.99 47.76
C THR A 14 1.58 13.00 47.22
N ILE A 15 1.90 11.92 47.94
CA ILE A 15 2.76 10.83 47.45
C ILE A 15 2.06 10.03 46.34
N LEU A 16 0.75 9.76 46.45
CA LEU A 16 -0.01 9.07 45.39
C LEU A 16 -0.10 9.88 44.09
N SER A 17 -0.23 11.21 44.18
CA SER A 17 -0.34 12.09 43.00
C SER A 17 1.01 12.29 42.28
N VAL A 18 2.14 12.11 42.96
CA VAL A 18 3.47 12.11 42.32
C VAL A 18 3.77 10.80 41.57
N LEU A 19 3.10 9.69 41.91
CA LEU A 19 3.28 8.40 41.22
C LEU A 19 2.55 8.32 39.86
N SER A 20 1.53 9.15 39.62
CA SER A 20 0.85 9.26 38.32
C SER A 20 1.54 10.23 37.37
N LYS A 21 2.87 10.15 37.26
CA LYS A 21 3.55 10.68 36.07
C LYS A 21 3.12 9.80 34.90
N GLU A 22 2.08 10.21 34.17
CA GLU A 22 1.75 9.65 32.86
C GLU A 22 3.05 9.56 32.06
N ASN A 23 3.45 8.35 31.71
CA ASN A 23 4.66 8.15 30.93
C ASN A 23 4.35 8.67 29.52
N PRO A 24 4.94 9.78 29.05
CA PRO A 24 4.60 10.37 27.74
C PRO A 24 4.87 9.40 26.57
N LEU A 25 5.65 8.35 26.82
CA LEU A 25 5.87 7.24 25.90
C LEU A 25 4.62 6.35 25.74
N SER A 26 3.92 6.05 26.83
CA SER A 26 2.73 5.20 26.84
C SER A 26 1.61 5.83 26.02
N ASP A 27 1.39 7.14 26.20
CA ASP A 27 0.35 7.88 25.48
C ASP A 27 0.66 7.93 23.98
N LYS A 28 1.93 8.12 23.61
CA LYS A 28 2.37 8.05 22.21
C LYS A 28 2.08 6.69 21.58
N ILE A 29 2.36 5.60 22.29
CA ILE A 29 2.11 4.24 21.80
C ILE A 29 0.62 4.01 21.67
N GLN A 30 -0.18 4.39 22.66
CA GLN A 30 -1.62 4.25 22.62
C GLN A 30 -2.23 4.99 21.43
N GLN A 31 -1.82 6.24 21.20
CA GLN A 31 -2.23 7.02 20.03
C GLN A 31 -1.86 6.33 18.70
N LEU A 32 -0.63 5.79 18.59
CA LEU A 32 -0.20 5.05 17.39
C LEU A 32 -0.99 3.75 17.20
N THR A 33 -1.26 3.02 18.28
CA THR A 33 -2.08 1.81 18.26
C THR A 33 -3.50 2.14 17.79
N GLU A 34 -4.14 3.18 18.34
CA GLU A 34 -5.46 3.62 17.90
C GLU A 34 -5.50 4.04 16.42
N LEU A 35 -4.47 4.75 15.96
CA LEU A 35 -4.34 5.12 14.55
C LEU A 35 -4.16 3.89 13.65
N SER A 36 -3.36 2.91 14.08
CA SER A 36 -3.12 1.65 13.34
C SER A 36 -4.37 0.77 13.23
N LEU A 37 -5.22 0.79 14.26
CA LEU A 37 -6.52 0.10 14.26
C LEU A 37 -7.51 0.74 13.29
N LYS A 38 -7.44 2.07 13.11
CA LYS A 38 -8.27 2.78 12.12
C LYS A 38 -7.75 2.58 10.70
N LYS A 39 -6.45 2.69 10.47
CA LYS A 39 -5.80 2.53 9.15
C LYS A 39 -4.49 1.77 9.30
N ALA A 40 -4.26 0.76 8.45
CA ALA A 40 -3.04 -0.04 8.49
C ALA A 40 -1.77 0.81 8.24
N VAL A 41 -1.86 1.81 7.36
CA VAL A 41 -0.80 2.79 7.10
C VAL A 41 -1.19 4.15 7.67
N ILE A 42 -0.37 4.69 8.58
CA ILE A 42 -0.59 5.97 9.23
C ILE A 42 -0.06 7.10 8.34
N ARG A 43 -0.92 8.04 7.94
CA ARG A 43 -0.47 9.27 7.25
C ARG A 43 0.19 10.24 8.23
N LEU A 44 1.42 10.61 7.93
CA LEU A 44 2.29 11.45 8.74
C LEU A 44 2.59 12.77 8.01
N ASN A 45 2.15 13.87 8.60
CA ASN A 45 2.61 15.21 8.22
C ASN A 45 3.99 15.49 8.84
N ALA A 46 4.62 16.62 8.47
CA ALA A 46 5.90 17.03 9.04
C ALA A 46 5.91 17.08 10.59
N GLU A 47 4.84 17.58 11.21
CA GLU A 47 4.72 17.63 12.68
C GLU A 47 4.57 16.25 13.31
N ARG A 48 3.71 15.40 12.75
CA ARG A 48 3.51 14.02 13.22
C ARG A 48 4.78 13.18 13.06
N PHE A 49 5.49 13.36 11.95
CA PHE A 49 6.78 12.74 11.73
C PHE A 49 7.79 13.18 12.80
N LYS A 50 7.87 14.48 13.11
CA LYS A 50 8.73 14.97 14.21
C LYS A 50 8.31 14.34 15.55
N HIS A 51 7.02 14.29 15.86
CA HIS A 51 6.52 13.80 17.16
C HIS A 51 6.69 12.28 17.38
N PHE A 52 6.32 11.46 16.39
CA PHE A 52 6.31 9.99 16.49
C PHE A 52 7.61 9.35 15.99
N VAL A 53 8.23 9.90 14.94
CA VAL A 53 9.44 9.33 14.35
C VAL A 53 10.69 9.96 14.95
N ARG A 54 10.77 11.29 15.11
CA ARG A 54 12.04 11.95 15.49
C ARG A 54 12.25 12.06 17.00
N THR A 55 11.22 12.47 17.73
CA THR A 55 11.34 12.89 19.13
C THR A 55 11.40 11.69 20.08
N PRO A 56 12.50 11.48 20.82
CA PRO A 56 12.56 10.47 21.89
C PRO A 56 11.59 10.84 23.03
N PRO A 57 11.18 9.90 23.89
CA PRO A 57 11.54 8.48 23.95
C PRO A 57 10.78 7.61 22.92
N ARG A 58 11.38 6.50 22.48
CA ARG A 58 10.77 5.50 21.59
C ARG A 58 11.18 4.08 22.01
N ASN A 59 10.22 3.15 22.06
CA ASN A 59 10.43 1.71 22.27
C ASN A 59 9.84 0.86 21.12
N TYR A 60 9.46 1.52 20.03
CA TYR A 60 8.91 0.92 18.82
C TYR A 60 9.78 1.25 17.60
N SER A 61 9.72 0.37 16.61
CA SER A 61 10.26 0.58 15.27
C SER A 61 9.17 1.18 14.38
N MET A 62 9.55 2.13 13.52
CA MET A 62 8.63 2.69 12.54
C MET A 62 9.17 2.47 11.13
N ILE A 63 8.35 1.89 10.26
CA ILE A 63 8.63 1.77 8.84
C ILE A 63 7.89 2.90 8.15
N VAL A 64 8.64 3.79 7.48
CA VAL A 64 8.07 4.96 6.82
C VAL A 64 8.32 4.85 5.32
N MET A 65 7.23 4.93 4.55
CA MET A 65 7.28 5.14 3.12
C MET A 65 7.21 6.63 2.81
N LEU A 66 8.25 7.17 2.17
CA LEU A 66 8.23 8.51 1.61
C LEU A 66 7.78 8.42 0.16
N THR A 67 6.71 9.12 -0.19
CA THR A 67 6.05 9.00 -1.49
C THR A 67 5.60 10.36 -2.03
N ALA A 68 5.16 10.38 -3.28
CA ALA A 68 4.55 11.54 -3.93
C ALA A 68 3.34 11.05 -4.75
N LEU A 69 2.20 10.88 -4.08
CA LEU A 69 0.97 10.34 -4.66
C LEU A 69 0.08 11.40 -5.31
N SER A 70 0.39 12.68 -5.11
CA SER A 70 -0.34 13.78 -5.71
C SER A 70 -0.40 13.65 -7.24
N PRO A 71 -1.58 13.79 -7.86
CA PRO A 71 -1.74 13.64 -9.31
C PRO A 71 -0.92 14.66 -10.10
N GLN A 72 -0.59 15.80 -9.49
CA GLN A 72 0.29 16.82 -10.08
C GLN A 72 1.72 16.32 -10.31
N ARG A 73 2.17 15.30 -9.56
CA ARG A 73 3.53 14.76 -9.61
C ARG A 73 3.68 13.62 -10.61
N GLN A 74 2.57 13.04 -11.10
CA GLN A 74 2.55 11.97 -12.12
C GLN A 74 3.58 10.84 -11.86
N CYS A 75 3.64 10.31 -10.63
CA CYS A 75 4.58 9.24 -10.25
C CYS A 75 3.91 7.85 -10.27
N PRO A 76 3.99 7.07 -11.38
CA PRO A 76 3.38 5.74 -11.45
C PRO A 76 4.04 4.73 -10.49
N MET A 77 5.37 4.80 -10.34
CA MET A 77 6.12 3.97 -9.41
C MET A 77 5.70 4.20 -7.95
N CYS A 78 5.37 5.43 -7.58
CA CYS A 78 4.90 5.78 -6.23
C CYS A 78 3.53 5.15 -5.92
N LYS A 79 2.65 5.06 -6.93
CA LYS A 79 1.35 4.41 -6.80
C LYS A 79 1.50 2.90 -6.59
N GLN A 80 2.28 2.24 -7.45
CA GLN A 80 2.56 0.81 -7.33
C GLN A 80 3.21 0.47 -5.98
N ALA A 81 4.19 1.27 -5.56
CA ALA A 81 4.85 1.11 -4.27
C ALA A 81 3.89 1.30 -3.09
N HIS A 82 2.94 2.23 -3.20
CA HIS A 82 1.93 2.45 -2.17
C HIS A 82 0.98 1.26 -2.03
N ASP A 83 0.53 0.69 -3.15
CA ASP A 83 -0.38 -0.46 -3.16
C ASP A 83 0.29 -1.67 -2.50
N GLU A 84 1.54 -2.00 -2.87
CA GLU A 84 2.29 -3.10 -2.25
C GLU A 84 2.61 -2.82 -0.76
N PHE A 85 2.94 -1.58 -0.40
CA PHE A 85 3.17 -1.20 1.00
C PHE A 85 1.90 -1.33 1.86
N GLN A 86 0.74 -1.00 1.30
CA GLN A 86 -0.55 -1.16 1.96
C GLN A 86 -0.84 -2.64 2.23
N VAL A 87 -0.56 -3.52 1.27
CA VAL A 87 -0.69 -4.98 1.46
C VAL A 87 0.16 -5.47 2.63
N VAL A 88 1.41 -5.03 2.75
CA VAL A 88 2.29 -5.40 3.87
C VAL A 88 1.71 -4.95 5.21
N ALA A 89 1.25 -3.69 5.28
CA ALA A 89 0.72 -3.13 6.52
C ALA A 89 -0.60 -3.79 6.94
N GLU A 90 -1.49 -4.07 5.99
CA GLU A 90 -2.75 -4.79 6.25
C GLU A 90 -2.50 -6.23 6.67
N SER A 91 -1.55 -6.89 6.01
CA SER A 91 -1.11 -8.25 6.37
C SER A 91 -0.56 -8.29 7.80
N TYR A 92 0.25 -7.29 8.18
CA TYR A 92 0.75 -7.17 9.55
C TYR A 92 -0.37 -7.03 10.57
N ARG A 93 -1.34 -6.15 10.30
CA ARG A 93 -2.48 -5.90 11.17
C ARG A 93 -3.33 -7.15 11.43
N HIS A 94 -3.50 -8.01 10.43
CA HIS A 94 -4.29 -9.25 10.55
C HIS A 94 -3.46 -10.45 11.05
N SER A 95 -2.13 -10.31 11.14
CA SER A 95 -1.25 -11.38 11.57
C SER A 95 -1.19 -11.50 13.09
N ASN A 96 -0.90 -12.72 13.57
CA ASN A 96 -0.58 -12.96 14.99
C ASN A 96 0.72 -12.27 15.46
N ALA A 97 1.49 -11.69 14.53
CA ALA A 97 2.69 -10.91 14.83
C ALA A 97 2.39 -9.44 15.16
N PHE A 98 1.12 -9.02 15.10
CA PHE A 98 0.71 -7.67 15.45
C PHE A 98 1.12 -7.30 16.89
N SER A 99 1.83 -6.19 17.04
CA SER A 99 2.43 -5.75 18.29
C SER A 99 2.61 -4.24 18.32
N ASN A 100 2.58 -3.65 19.51
CA ASN A 100 2.84 -2.22 19.73
C ASN A 100 4.33 -1.82 19.54
N LYS A 101 5.14 -2.69 18.93
CA LYS A 101 6.57 -2.51 18.68
C LYS A 101 6.88 -2.14 17.23
N LEU A 102 5.94 -2.28 16.30
CA LEU A 102 6.14 -2.00 14.88
C LEU A 102 4.94 -1.22 14.34
N PHE A 103 5.21 -0.08 13.71
CA PHE A 103 4.18 0.74 13.08
C PHE A 103 4.56 1.10 11.65
N PHE A 104 3.56 1.18 10.78
CA PHE A 104 3.71 1.58 9.38
C PHE A 104 3.19 2.99 9.19
N GLY A 105 4.01 3.84 8.58
CA GLY A 105 3.69 5.22 8.27
C GLY A 105 3.98 5.56 6.82
N MET A 106 3.30 6.57 6.31
CA MET A 106 3.61 7.18 5.02
C MET A 106 3.71 8.70 5.15
N VAL A 107 4.62 9.30 4.41
CA VAL A 107 4.78 10.76 4.29
C VAL A 107 4.69 11.10 2.81
N ASP A 108 3.70 11.92 2.45
CA ASP A 108 3.63 12.48 1.10
C ASP A 108 4.52 13.73 0.99
N PHE A 109 5.12 13.96 -0.18
CA PHE A 109 5.93 15.13 -0.46
C PHE A 109 5.15 16.44 -0.24
N ASP A 110 3.89 16.51 -0.65
CA ASP A 110 3.11 17.74 -0.57
C ASP A 110 2.67 18.03 0.89
N GLU A 111 2.53 17.01 1.74
CA GLU A 111 2.21 17.14 3.18
C GLU A 111 3.45 17.34 4.07
N GLY A 112 4.64 17.05 3.54
CA GLY A 112 5.83 16.80 4.35
C GLY A 112 7.16 17.17 3.68
N ALA A 113 7.20 18.16 2.79
CA ALA A 113 8.40 18.56 2.07
C ALA A 113 9.64 18.79 2.98
N GLU A 114 9.43 19.32 4.19
CA GLU A 114 10.49 19.49 5.21
C GLU A 114 11.17 18.17 5.60
N VAL A 115 10.43 17.06 5.60
CA VAL A 115 10.92 15.73 5.96
C VAL A 115 11.87 15.21 4.87
N PHE A 116 11.54 15.45 3.59
CA PHE A 116 12.42 15.11 2.45
C PHE A 116 13.72 15.90 2.49
N GLN A 117 13.65 17.20 2.80
CA GLN A 117 14.83 18.05 2.97
C GLN A 117 15.70 17.59 4.14
N TYR A 118 15.08 17.27 5.28
CA TYR A 118 15.78 16.77 6.48
C TYR A 118 16.52 15.45 6.21
N LEU A 119 15.89 14.55 5.44
CA LEU A 119 16.46 13.25 5.07
C LEU A 119 17.37 13.32 3.84
N LYS A 120 17.49 14.50 3.20
CA LYS A 120 18.27 14.73 1.97
C LYS A 120 17.86 13.79 0.83
N LEU A 121 16.57 13.58 0.67
CA LEU A 121 16.01 12.75 -0.38
C LEU A 121 15.55 13.60 -1.56
N ASN A 122 16.02 13.25 -2.75
CA ASN A 122 15.68 13.94 -4.00
C ASN A 122 14.71 13.13 -4.88
N SER A 123 14.36 11.91 -4.48
CA SER A 123 13.53 10.98 -5.24
C SER A 123 12.53 10.27 -4.33
N ALA A 124 11.42 9.83 -4.91
CA ALA A 124 10.39 8.99 -4.30
C ALA A 124 10.04 7.84 -5.26
N PRO A 125 9.55 6.68 -4.79
CA PRO A 125 9.33 6.32 -3.39
C PRO A 125 10.61 5.87 -2.67
N VAL A 126 10.68 6.04 -1.35
CA VAL A 126 11.79 5.55 -0.50
C VAL A 126 11.23 4.92 0.77
N PHE A 127 11.70 3.73 1.13
CA PHE A 127 11.33 3.05 2.37
C PHE A 127 12.48 3.13 3.37
N MET A 128 12.17 3.60 4.57
CA MET A 128 13.14 3.67 5.66
C MET A 128 12.60 3.07 6.96
N HIS A 129 13.46 2.33 7.65
CA HIS A 129 13.24 1.85 9.00
C HIS A 129 13.88 2.80 10.00
N PHE A 130 13.09 3.21 10.99
CA PHE A 130 13.53 4.02 12.11
C PHE A 130 13.52 3.15 13.36
N PRO A 131 14.70 2.70 13.86
CA PRO A 131 14.76 1.87 15.06
C PRO A 131 14.50 2.70 16.33
N ALA A 132 14.08 2.03 17.40
CA ALA A 132 13.68 2.65 18.66
C ALA A 132 14.80 3.50 19.32
N LYS A 133 16.03 2.94 19.39
CA LYS A 133 17.13 3.53 20.19
C LYS A 133 18.26 4.17 19.37
N MET A 134 18.41 3.81 18.09
CA MET A 134 19.55 4.25 17.26
C MET A 134 19.10 5.20 16.15
N LYS A 135 20.01 6.04 15.65
CA LYS A 135 19.78 6.76 14.37
C LYS A 135 19.74 5.73 13.23
N PRO A 136 18.91 5.93 12.19
CA PRO A 136 18.87 5.05 11.03
C PRO A 136 20.25 4.92 10.39
N LYS A 137 20.69 3.69 10.13
CA LYS A 137 21.90 3.39 9.36
C LYS A 137 21.57 3.38 7.86
N LYS A 138 22.59 3.46 6.99
CA LYS A 138 22.40 3.34 5.52
C LYS A 138 21.72 2.03 5.10
N GLY A 139 21.85 0.95 5.89
CA GLY A 139 21.15 -0.32 5.63
C GLY A 139 19.66 -0.30 5.97
N ASP A 140 19.21 0.68 6.74
CA ASP A 140 17.80 0.84 7.13
C ASP A 140 17.00 1.55 6.03
N GLN A 141 17.61 1.86 4.89
CA GLN A 141 16.92 2.23 3.66
C GLN A 141 16.82 0.99 2.75
N MET A 142 15.64 0.70 2.24
CA MET A 142 15.46 -0.39 1.29
C MET A 142 15.98 0.02 -0.09
N ASP A 143 16.83 -0.82 -0.69
CA ASP A 143 17.30 -0.65 -2.06
C ASP A 143 16.27 -1.23 -3.03
N ILE A 144 15.44 -0.35 -3.58
CA ILE A 144 14.36 -0.70 -4.51
C ILE A 144 14.92 -1.24 -5.83
N GLY A 145 16.06 -0.72 -6.31
CA GLY A 145 16.63 -1.08 -7.60
C GLY A 145 17.11 -2.53 -7.65
N ARG A 146 17.67 -3.02 -6.55
CA ARG A 146 18.16 -4.40 -6.45
C ARG A 146 17.09 -5.37 -5.94
N THR A 147 16.27 -4.93 -5.00
CA THR A 147 15.35 -5.83 -4.31
C THR A 147 14.05 -5.97 -5.11
N GLY A 148 13.51 -4.88 -5.66
CA GLY A 148 12.16 -4.83 -6.24
C GLY A 148 11.12 -4.27 -5.26
N LEU A 149 9.91 -4.00 -5.77
CA LEU A 149 8.79 -3.36 -5.04
C LEU A 149 7.74 -4.35 -4.51
N SER A 150 7.99 -5.66 -4.55
CA SER A 150 6.99 -6.63 -4.11
C SER A 150 6.81 -6.61 -2.58
N ALA A 151 5.57 -6.81 -2.13
CA ALA A 151 5.22 -6.90 -0.71
C ALA A 151 6.01 -7.99 0.02
N GLU A 152 6.29 -9.12 -0.65
CA GLU A 152 7.05 -10.23 -0.10
C GLU A 152 8.51 -9.83 0.20
N GLN A 153 9.12 -9.04 -0.69
CA GLN A 153 10.47 -8.53 -0.49
C GLN A 153 10.53 -7.44 0.59
N MET A 154 9.53 -6.56 0.64
CA MET A 154 9.40 -5.59 1.73
C MET A 154 9.26 -6.29 3.08
N ALA A 155 8.42 -7.33 3.18
CA ALA A 155 8.27 -8.12 4.38
C ALA A 155 9.56 -8.82 4.80
N LYS A 156 10.32 -9.36 3.83
CA LYS A 156 11.63 -9.94 4.09
C LYS A 156 12.62 -8.90 4.63
N TRP A 157 12.67 -7.71 4.03
CA TRP A 157 13.51 -6.62 4.53
C TRP A 157 13.09 -6.15 5.93
N VAL A 158 11.79 -6.05 6.22
CA VAL A 158 11.29 -5.74 7.57
C VAL A 158 11.68 -6.83 8.55
N LYS A 159 11.58 -8.11 8.18
CA LYS A 159 12.02 -9.25 9.00
C LYS A 159 13.52 -9.16 9.32
N ASP A 160 14.35 -8.86 8.33
CA ASP A 160 15.80 -8.72 8.53
C ASP A 160 16.17 -7.55 9.47
N ARG A 161 15.32 -6.52 9.55
CA ARG A 161 15.56 -5.32 10.38
C ARG A 161 14.91 -5.36 11.76
N THR A 162 13.78 -6.04 11.89
CA THR A 162 12.94 -6.00 13.10
C THR A 162 12.76 -7.36 13.76
N GLU A 163 13.24 -8.44 13.12
CA GLU A 163 13.05 -9.85 13.51
C GLU A 163 11.58 -10.31 13.50
N ILE A 164 10.64 -9.43 13.12
CA ILE A 164 9.21 -9.73 13.05
C ILE A 164 8.88 -10.30 11.68
N GLN A 165 8.37 -11.52 11.65
CA GLN A 165 7.93 -12.17 10.41
C GLN A 165 6.47 -11.79 10.10
N ILE A 166 6.26 -11.15 8.96
CA ILE A 166 4.95 -10.74 8.48
C ILE A 166 4.53 -11.70 7.35
N PRO A 167 3.51 -12.55 7.55
CA PRO A 167 2.95 -13.35 6.46
C PRO A 167 2.13 -12.42 5.54
N ILE A 168 2.40 -12.45 4.23
CA ILE A 168 1.70 -11.60 3.26
C ILE A 168 0.38 -12.25 2.84
N TYR A 169 -0.72 -11.51 3.03
CA TYR A 169 -2.05 -11.85 2.58
C TYR A 169 -2.54 -10.77 1.62
N ARG A 170 -2.70 -11.11 0.34
CA ARG A 170 -3.29 -10.23 -0.66
C ARG A 170 -4.81 -10.34 -0.55
N ALA A 171 -5.48 -9.25 -0.14
CA ALA A 171 -6.94 -9.25 -0.07
C ALA A 171 -7.52 -9.53 -1.47
N PRO A 172 -8.40 -10.55 -1.63
CA PRO A 172 -9.01 -10.81 -2.92
C PRO A 172 -9.88 -9.62 -3.33
N ASP A 173 -9.68 -9.14 -4.55
CA ASP A 173 -10.50 -8.07 -5.10
C ASP A 173 -11.90 -8.61 -5.45
N TYR A 174 -12.83 -8.48 -4.50
CA TYR A 174 -14.22 -8.90 -4.66
C TYR A 174 -14.96 -8.15 -5.78
N SER A 175 -14.47 -6.97 -6.23
CA SER A 175 -15.08 -6.22 -7.32
C SER A 175 -15.05 -7.02 -8.62
N LYS A 176 -13.90 -7.64 -8.91
CA LYS A 176 -13.73 -8.51 -10.10
C LYS A 176 -14.65 -9.73 -10.03
N PHE A 177 -14.70 -10.38 -8.88
CA PHE A 177 -15.59 -11.53 -8.69
C PHE A 177 -17.07 -11.15 -8.79
N ALA A 178 -17.47 -10.00 -8.23
CA ALA A 178 -18.84 -9.49 -8.32
C ALA A 178 -19.23 -9.18 -9.78
N PHE A 179 -18.34 -8.55 -10.55
CA PHE A 179 -18.57 -8.27 -11.96
C PHE A 179 -18.74 -9.55 -12.79
N VAL A 180 -17.88 -10.55 -12.56
CA VAL A 180 -17.99 -11.86 -13.23
C VAL A 180 -19.30 -12.56 -12.84
N ALA A 181 -19.65 -12.57 -11.56
CA ALA A 181 -20.90 -13.17 -11.09
C ALA A 181 -22.14 -12.50 -11.71
N LEU A 182 -22.17 -11.16 -11.74
CA LEU A 182 -23.26 -10.41 -12.36
C LEU A 182 -23.38 -10.70 -13.87
N SER A 183 -22.23 -10.77 -14.56
CA SER A 183 -22.20 -11.09 -15.99
C SER A 183 -22.73 -12.49 -16.28
N LEU A 184 -22.36 -13.48 -15.45
CA LEU A 184 -22.86 -14.85 -15.57
C LEU A 184 -24.37 -14.95 -15.31
N ILE A 185 -24.88 -14.24 -14.31
CA ILE A 185 -26.33 -14.17 -14.03
C ILE A 185 -27.08 -13.54 -15.22
N MET A 186 -26.54 -12.47 -15.80
CA MET A 186 -27.13 -11.83 -16.99
C MET A 186 -27.16 -12.78 -18.19
N ILE A 187 -26.06 -13.49 -18.47
CA ILE A 187 -26.00 -14.48 -19.55
C ILE A 187 -26.98 -15.63 -19.29
N ALA A 188 -27.03 -16.16 -18.07
CA ALA A 188 -27.98 -17.21 -17.69
C ALA A 188 -29.44 -16.75 -17.84
N GLY A 189 -29.75 -15.50 -17.46
CA GLY A 189 -31.06 -14.88 -17.66
C GLY A 189 -31.43 -14.77 -19.14
N LEU A 190 -30.49 -14.37 -20.01
CA LEU A 190 -30.71 -14.31 -21.46
C LEU A 190 -30.97 -15.71 -22.05
N ILE A 191 -30.22 -16.72 -21.63
CA ILE A 191 -30.42 -18.11 -22.04
C ILE A 191 -31.79 -18.62 -21.59
N TYR A 192 -32.23 -18.28 -20.37
CA TYR A 192 -33.53 -18.68 -19.85
C TYR A 192 -34.70 -18.07 -20.65
N VAL A 193 -34.64 -16.77 -20.96
CA VAL A 193 -35.69 -16.08 -21.73
C VAL A 193 -35.70 -16.50 -23.21
N LYS A 194 -34.53 -16.79 -23.79
CA LYS A 194 -34.39 -17.23 -25.20
C LYS A 194 -34.25 -18.75 -25.32
N ARG A 195 -34.79 -19.53 -24.38
CA ARG A 195 -34.75 -21.00 -24.38
C ARG A 195 -35.26 -21.63 -25.69
N ASP A 196 -36.24 -21.01 -26.34
CA ASP A 196 -36.80 -21.51 -27.59
C ASP A 196 -35.96 -21.14 -28.82
N SER A 197 -35.03 -20.18 -28.67
CA SER A 197 -34.16 -19.65 -29.72
C SER A 197 -32.69 -19.99 -29.46
N LEU A 198 -32.39 -21.17 -28.91
CA LEU A 198 -31.02 -21.67 -28.66
C LEU A 198 -30.26 -22.03 -29.95
N GLY A 199 -30.84 -21.78 -31.13
CA GLY A 199 -30.20 -22.02 -32.44
C GLY A 199 -28.86 -21.29 -32.61
N ILE A 200 -28.65 -20.18 -31.90
CA ILE A 200 -27.36 -19.46 -31.88
C ILE A 200 -26.25 -20.30 -31.20
N LEU A 201 -26.58 -21.00 -30.11
CA LEU A 201 -25.61 -21.84 -29.37
C LEU A 201 -25.30 -23.14 -30.11
N TYR A 202 -26.18 -23.60 -30.99
CA TYR A 202 -25.94 -24.80 -31.80
C TYR A 202 -25.23 -24.50 -33.13
N ASN A 203 -25.08 -23.22 -33.50
CA ASN A 203 -24.47 -22.85 -34.76
C ASN A 203 -22.92 -22.92 -34.69
N ASN A 204 -22.34 -23.86 -35.42
CA ASN A 204 -20.88 -24.03 -35.52
C ASN A 204 -20.16 -22.76 -36.03
N PHE A 205 -20.83 -21.93 -36.84
CA PHE A 205 -20.26 -20.67 -37.32
C PHE A 205 -20.02 -19.65 -36.20
N VAL A 206 -20.93 -19.59 -35.22
CA VAL A 206 -20.81 -18.69 -34.05
C VAL A 206 -19.63 -19.11 -33.18
N TRP A 207 -19.49 -20.42 -32.94
CA TRP A 207 -18.33 -20.97 -32.25
C TRP A 207 -17.02 -20.74 -33.00
N GLY A 208 -17.04 -20.83 -34.33
CA GLY A 208 -15.89 -20.49 -35.17
C GLY A 208 -15.43 -19.04 -34.99
N ILE A 209 -16.36 -18.08 -35.07
CA ILE A 209 -16.06 -16.65 -34.83
C ILE A 209 -15.54 -16.44 -33.40
N PHE A 210 -16.15 -17.10 -32.41
CA PHE A 210 -15.73 -16.98 -31.01
C PHE A 210 -14.30 -17.48 -30.79
N VAL A 211 -13.95 -18.66 -31.32
CA VAL A 211 -12.61 -19.24 -31.19
C VAL A 211 -11.57 -18.34 -31.88
N ILE A 212 -11.86 -17.85 -33.09
CA ILE A 212 -10.96 -16.92 -33.80
C ILE A 212 -10.76 -15.63 -32.98
N GLY A 213 -11.83 -15.06 -32.42
CA GLY A 213 -11.75 -13.88 -31.57
C GLY A 213 -10.87 -14.10 -30.32
N VAL A 214 -11.00 -15.26 -29.66
CA VAL A 214 -10.14 -15.63 -28.52
C VAL A 214 -8.68 -15.77 -28.94
N VAL A 215 -8.40 -16.40 -30.09
CA VAL A 215 -7.05 -16.53 -30.62
C VAL A 215 -6.44 -15.15 -30.93
N CYS A 216 -7.18 -14.24 -31.57
CA CYS A 216 -6.73 -12.87 -31.81
C CYS A 216 -6.46 -12.10 -30.51
N TYR A 217 -7.30 -12.28 -29.48
CA TYR A 217 -7.09 -11.67 -28.17
C TYR A 217 -5.76 -12.12 -27.55
N PHE A 218 -5.42 -13.41 -27.62
CA PHE A 218 -4.16 -13.91 -27.08
C PHE A 218 -2.94 -13.51 -27.92
N ILE A 219 -3.06 -13.46 -29.26
CA ILE A 219 -1.95 -13.10 -30.15
C ILE A 219 -1.63 -11.59 -30.10
N SER A 220 -2.65 -10.73 -29.94
CA SER A 220 -2.47 -9.27 -29.97
C SER A 220 -1.59 -8.71 -28.84
N GLY A 221 -1.38 -9.45 -27.74
CA GLY A 221 -0.59 -9.01 -26.59
C GLY A 221 -1.42 -8.48 -25.41
N GLN A 222 -2.73 -8.73 -25.38
CA GLN A 222 -3.61 -8.30 -24.27
C GLN A 222 -3.19 -8.86 -22.91
N THR A 223 -2.60 -10.06 -22.87
CA THR A 223 -2.04 -10.65 -21.63
C THR A 223 -0.86 -9.84 -21.10
N TRP A 224 0.00 -9.34 -21.98
CA TRP A 224 1.11 -8.46 -21.59
C TRP A 224 0.59 -7.14 -21.02
N ASN A 225 -0.45 -6.55 -21.64
CA ASN A 225 -1.12 -5.35 -21.13
C ASN A 225 -1.76 -5.58 -19.76
N LEU A 226 -2.40 -6.74 -19.55
CA LEU A 226 -3.04 -7.08 -18.29
C LEU A 226 -2.03 -7.19 -17.13
N ILE A 227 -0.83 -7.69 -17.40
CA ILE A 227 0.22 -7.88 -16.38
C ILE A 227 0.95 -6.57 -16.09
N ASN A 228 1.33 -5.81 -17.13
CA ASN A 228 2.21 -4.65 -16.97
C ASN A 228 1.45 -3.34 -16.78
N GLY A 229 0.17 -3.28 -17.14
CA GLY A 229 -0.67 -2.09 -17.01
C GLY A 229 -0.09 -0.83 -17.69
N PRO A 230 0.35 -0.91 -18.96
CA PRO A 230 0.90 0.25 -19.68
C PRO A 230 -0.17 1.35 -19.86
N PRO A 231 0.24 2.61 -20.07
CA PRO A 231 -0.70 3.68 -20.40
C PRO A 231 -1.38 3.41 -21.76
N PHE A 232 -2.57 3.97 -21.94
CA PHE A 232 -3.35 3.76 -23.17
C PHE A 232 -2.69 4.40 -24.40
N VAL A 233 -2.19 5.63 -24.25
CA VAL A 233 -1.46 6.43 -25.25
C VAL A 233 -0.43 7.26 -24.48
N SER A 234 0.71 7.55 -25.10
CA SER A 234 1.71 8.49 -24.55
C SER A 234 1.62 9.84 -25.28
N ASN A 235 1.72 10.93 -24.51
CA ASN A 235 1.83 12.27 -25.07
C ASN A 235 3.29 12.72 -24.98
N ARG A 236 4.02 12.65 -26.10
CA ARG A 236 5.38 13.16 -26.21
C ARG A 236 5.34 14.44 -27.01
N LYS A 237 5.84 15.56 -26.44
CA LYS A 237 5.87 16.88 -27.09
C LYS A 237 4.52 17.38 -27.65
N ASN A 238 3.42 17.21 -26.91
CA ASN A 238 2.06 17.61 -27.33
C ASN A 238 1.48 16.87 -28.56
N GLU A 239 2.15 15.82 -29.04
CA GLU A 239 1.62 14.94 -30.08
C GLU A 239 1.25 13.57 -29.46
N MET A 240 0.15 12.99 -29.93
CA MET A 240 -0.31 11.68 -29.47
C MET A 240 0.51 10.57 -30.15
N GLU A 241 1.38 9.90 -29.40
CA GLU A 241 2.14 8.74 -29.87
C GLU A 241 1.34 7.46 -29.56
N ILE A 242 0.80 6.84 -30.62
CA ILE A 242 -0.02 5.62 -30.54
C ILE A 242 0.85 4.35 -30.50
N PHE A 243 2.07 4.42 -31.06
CA PHE A 243 3.03 3.32 -31.09
C PHE A 243 4.22 3.60 -30.17
N ALA A 244 4.58 2.63 -29.34
CA ALA A 244 5.72 2.69 -28.46
C ALA A 244 7.02 2.59 -29.27
N GLY A 245 7.96 3.50 -28.98
CA GLY A 245 9.25 3.53 -29.66
C GLY A 245 10.30 2.55 -29.14
N ASP A 246 10.03 1.86 -28.02
CA ASP A 246 10.94 0.90 -27.40
C ASP A 246 10.42 -0.53 -27.59
N SER A 247 11.31 -1.43 -27.97
CA SER A 247 11.04 -2.87 -28.19
C SER A 247 10.47 -3.61 -26.98
N ASN A 248 10.66 -3.09 -25.76
CA ASN A 248 10.16 -3.67 -24.51
C ASN A 248 8.86 -3.05 -24.02
N MET A 249 8.28 -2.08 -24.75
CA MET A 249 7.08 -1.36 -24.36
C MET A 249 6.04 -1.43 -25.47
N GLN A 250 4.77 -1.56 -25.09
CA GLN A 250 3.63 -1.55 -26.01
C GLN A 250 2.52 -0.71 -25.38
N TYR A 251 1.82 0.11 -26.18
CA TYR A 251 0.64 0.82 -25.71
C TYR A 251 -0.63 -0.02 -25.89
N VAL A 252 -1.62 0.21 -25.02
CA VAL A 252 -2.90 -0.52 -25.10
C VAL A 252 -3.59 -0.24 -26.45
N ALA A 253 -3.46 0.98 -26.99
CA ALA A 253 -4.01 1.37 -28.28
C ALA A 253 -3.50 0.50 -29.45
N GLU A 254 -2.22 0.12 -29.46
CA GLU A 254 -1.64 -0.74 -30.51
C GLU A 254 -2.31 -2.11 -30.57
N THR A 255 -2.64 -2.64 -29.40
CA THR A 255 -3.25 -3.97 -29.25
C THR A 255 -4.65 -4.01 -29.86
N TYR A 256 -5.39 -2.92 -29.74
CA TYR A 256 -6.70 -2.77 -30.40
C TYR A 256 -6.58 -2.63 -31.92
N ILE A 257 -5.50 -2.03 -32.42
CA ILE A 257 -5.24 -1.92 -33.86
C ILE A 257 -4.89 -3.29 -34.45
N VAL A 258 -4.09 -4.10 -33.75
CA VAL A 258 -3.69 -5.45 -34.19
C VAL A 258 -4.87 -6.43 -34.16
N CYS A 259 -5.80 -6.27 -33.23
CA CYS A 259 -6.96 -7.16 -33.08
C CYS A 259 -8.15 -6.77 -33.99
N ARG A 260 -8.06 -5.68 -34.75
CA ARG A 260 -9.10 -5.19 -35.67
C ARG A 260 -8.98 -5.87 -37.04
#